data_AF-A0A4R8EEP0-F1
#
_entry.id   AF-A0A4R8EEP0-F1
#
_cell.length_a   1.000
_cell.length_b   1.000
_cell.length_c   1.000
_cell.angle_alpha   90.00
_cell.angle_beta   90.00
_cell.angle_gamma   90.00
#
_symmetry.space_group_name_H-M   'P 1'
#
loop_
_entity.id
_entity.type
_entity.pdbx_description
1 polymer ?
#
loop_
_entity_poly.entity_id
_entity_poly.type
_entity_poly.pdbx_seq_one_letter_code
_entity_poly.pdbx_strand_id
1 'polypeptide(L)'
;MSARLKGRRLRAEAAIDGITAWAQSQGDVQGLALVGSYAYGRPPMASDVDIVLVTADKDRHISGMEWARSIDRRPRLIRRQDALRML
;
A
#
# COMPACT_ATOMS: atom_id res chain seq x y z
N MET A 1 1.58 -25.61 1.69
CA MET A 1 1.98 -24.22 2.01
C MET A 1 2.02 -24.06 3.53
N SER A 2 3.14 -23.65 4.14
CA SER A 2 3.26 -23.62 5.61
C SER A 2 2.37 -22.55 6.27
N ALA A 3 2.03 -22.71 7.55
CA ALA A 3 1.19 -21.77 8.30
C ALA A 3 1.75 -20.33 8.28
N ARG A 4 3.08 -20.18 8.36
CA ARG A 4 3.78 -18.89 8.24
C ARG A 4 3.48 -18.19 6.91
N LEU A 5 3.42 -18.97 5.83
CA LEU A 5 3.22 -18.47 4.48
C LEU A 5 1.78 -18.06 4.24
N LYS A 6 0.82 -18.86 4.73
CA LYS A 6 -0.60 -18.49 4.75
C LYS A 6 -0.82 -17.19 5.55
N GLY A 7 -0.17 -17.07 6.70
CA GLY A 7 -0.24 -15.85 7.52
C GLY A 7 0.33 -14.60 6.84
N ARG A 8 1.37 -14.73 6.01
CA ARG A 8 1.90 -13.61 5.22
C ARG A 8 0.90 -13.14 4.16
N ARG A 9 0.27 -14.08 3.44
CA ARG A 9 -0.74 -13.77 2.44
C ARG A 9 -1.93 -13.02 3.03
N LEU A 10 -2.46 -13.52 4.15
CA LEU A 10 -3.56 -12.87 4.86
C LEU A 10 -3.22 -11.46 5.34
N ARG A 11 -1.97 -11.23 5.79
CA ARG A 11 -1.52 -9.87 6.15
C ARG A 11 -1.43 -8.94 4.96
N ALA A 12 -1.00 -9.44 3.80
CA ALA A 12 -0.95 -8.62 2.59
C ALA A 12 -2.36 -8.26 2.09
N GLU A 13 -3.31 -9.20 2.17
CA GLU A 13 -4.73 -8.95 1.85
C GLU A 13 -5.32 -7.90 2.82
N ALA A 14 -5.13 -8.07 4.13
CA ALA A 14 -5.57 -7.10 5.12
C ALA A 14 -4.93 -5.70 4.92
N ALA A 15 -3.65 -5.66 4.52
CA ALA A 15 -2.96 -4.42 4.20
C ALA A 15 -3.58 -3.70 3.00
N ILE A 16 -3.95 -4.44 1.95
CA ILE A 16 -4.62 -3.90 0.75
C ILE A 16 -6.03 -3.39 1.10
N ASP A 17 -6.78 -4.11 1.92
CA ASP A 17 -8.10 -3.67 2.36
C ASP A 17 -8.00 -2.40 3.22
N GLY A 18 -7.05 -2.37 4.16
CA GLY A 18 -6.83 -1.26 5.08
C GLY A 18 -6.40 0.04 4.39
N ILE A 19 -5.50 -0.04 3.41
CA ILE A 19 -5.11 1.15 2.63
C ILE A 19 -6.22 1.60 1.69
N THR A 20 -7.02 0.67 1.15
CA THR A 20 -8.18 1.00 0.30
C THR A 20 -9.22 1.78 1.09
N ALA A 21 -9.59 1.29 2.28
CA ALA A 21 -10.55 1.97 3.15
C ALA A 21 -10.04 3.35 3.59
N TRP A 22 -8.75 3.46 3.92
CA TRP A 22 -8.14 4.75 4.24
C TRP A 22 -8.21 5.72 3.07
N ALA A 23 -7.80 5.30 1.87
CA ALA A 23 -7.79 6.14 0.67
C ALA A 23 -9.21 6.68 0.36
N GLN A 24 -10.23 5.84 0.50
CA GLN A 24 -11.63 6.24 0.31
C GLN A 24 -12.12 7.30 1.31
N SER A 25 -11.51 7.40 2.48
CA SER A 25 -11.85 8.41 3.50
C SER A 25 -11.12 9.74 3.32
N GLN A 26 -10.17 9.83 2.38
CA GLN A 26 -9.40 11.06 2.14
C GLN A 26 -10.05 11.87 1.01
N GLY A 27 -10.50 13.09 1.31
CA GLY A 27 -11.15 13.95 0.32
C GLY A 27 -10.24 14.46 -0.81
N ASP A 28 -8.92 14.39 -0.61
CA ASP A 28 -7.92 14.84 -1.58
C ASP A 28 -7.30 13.69 -2.40
N VAL A 29 -7.64 12.44 -2.08
CA VAL A 29 -7.20 11.26 -2.84
C VAL A 29 -8.10 11.08 -4.06
N GLN A 30 -7.49 11.08 -5.25
CA GLN A 30 -8.16 10.94 -6.54
C GLN A 30 -8.14 9.50 -7.06
N GLY A 31 -7.21 8.68 -6.55
CA GLY A 31 -7.10 7.29 -6.96
C GLY A 31 -6.06 6.50 -6.16
N LEU A 32 -6.24 5.18 -6.19
CA LEU A 32 -5.33 4.20 -5.60
C LEU A 32 -5.13 3.07 -6.60
N ALA A 33 -3.89 2.75 -6.94
CA ALA A 33 -3.56 1.65 -7.83
C ALA A 33 -2.65 0.65 -7.14
N LEU A 34 -3.08 -0.62 -7.12
CA LEU A 34 -2.21 -1.75 -6.78
C LEU A 34 -1.26 -1.99 -7.96
N VAL A 35 0.04 -2.07 -7.68
CA VAL A 35 1.07 -2.32 -8.69
C VAL A 35 1.96 -3.49 -8.28
N GLY A 36 2.88 -3.87 -9.16
CA GLY A 36 3.84 -4.93 -8.88
C GLY A 36 3.19 -6.31 -8.75
N SER A 37 3.83 -7.18 -7.98
CA SER A 37 3.57 -8.63 -8.02
C SER A 37 2.16 -9.04 -7.57
N TYR A 38 1.53 -8.25 -6.68
CA TYR A 38 0.16 -8.46 -6.24
C TYR A 38 -0.86 -8.05 -7.32
N ALA A 39 -0.58 -7.02 -8.11
CA ALA A 39 -1.42 -6.63 -9.25
C ALA A 39 -1.45 -7.71 -10.34
N TYR A 40 -0.32 -8.38 -10.57
CA TYR A 40 -0.21 -9.47 -11.55
C TYR A 40 -0.72 -10.84 -11.05
N GLY A 41 -1.22 -10.92 -9.82
CA GLY A 41 -1.75 -12.17 -9.25
C GLY A 41 -0.71 -13.28 -9.02
N ARG A 42 0.59 -12.97 -9.15
CA ARG A 42 1.70 -13.93 -8.97
C ARG A 42 2.73 -13.44 -7.95
N PRO A 43 2.34 -13.00 -6.73
CA PRO A 43 3.32 -12.54 -5.76
C PRO A 43 4.16 -13.71 -5.21
N PRO A 44 5.51 -13.65 -5.31
CA PRO A 44 6.37 -14.46 -4.48
C PRO A 44 6.01 -14.33 -2.99
N MET A 45 6.28 -15.38 -2.22
CA MET A 45 5.82 -15.45 -0.82
C MET A 45 6.44 -14.39 0.12
N ALA A 46 7.56 -13.82 -0.30
CA ALA A 46 8.28 -12.77 0.40
C ALA A 46 8.00 -11.37 -0.15
N SER A 47 7.16 -11.23 -1.17
CA SER A 47 6.91 -9.96 -1.83
C SER A 47 6.22 -8.94 -0.94
N ASP A 48 6.64 -7.69 -1.11
CA ASP A 48 5.99 -6.52 -0.57
C ASP A 48 4.70 -6.20 -1.37
N VAL A 49 3.89 -5.29 -0.82
CA VAL A 49 2.71 -4.74 -1.50
C VAL A 49 3.09 -3.34 -2.00
N ASP A 50 3.03 -3.15 -3.30
CA ASP A 50 3.37 -1.89 -3.96
C ASP A 50 2.08 -1.16 -4.37
N ILE A 51 1.98 0.13 -4.02
CA ILE A 51 0.78 0.94 -4.29
C ILE A 51 1.20 2.32 -4.80
N VAL A 52 0.42 2.85 -5.74
CA VAL A 52 0.49 4.24 -6.19
C VAL A 52 -0.75 4.98 -5.68
N LEU A 53 -0.52 6.09 -4.97
CA LEU A 53 -1.55 7.01 -4.53
C LEU A 53 -1.56 8.24 -5.46
N VAL A 54 -2.72 8.57 -6.01
CA VAL A 54 -2.94 9.82 -6.75
C VAL A 54 -3.71 10.77 -5.84
N THR A 55 -3.14 11.93 -5.55
CA THR A 55 -3.68 12.90 -4.59
C THR A 55 -3.38 14.33 -5.05
N ALA A 56 -4.25 15.27 -4.69
CA ALA A 56 -4.02 16.70 -4.87
C ALA A 56 -3.01 17.29 -3.87
N ASP A 57 -2.75 16.60 -2.75
CA ASP A 57 -1.84 17.03 -1.68
C ASP A 57 -0.84 15.91 -1.34
N LYS A 58 0.15 15.75 -2.21
CA LYS A 58 1.19 14.72 -2.04
C LYS A 58 1.98 14.89 -0.74
N ASP A 59 2.27 16.13 -0.33
CA ASP A 59 3.22 16.40 0.75
C ASP A 59 2.63 15.98 2.09
N ARG A 60 1.32 16.15 2.27
CA ARG A 60 0.57 15.63 3.41
C ARG A 60 0.72 14.12 3.57
N HIS A 61 0.52 13.35 2.50
CA HIS A 61 0.53 11.87 2.55
C HIS A 61 1.93 11.27 2.50
N ILE A 62 2.86 11.96 1.88
CA ILE A 62 4.27 11.58 1.86
C ILE A 62 4.86 11.80 3.24
N SER A 63 4.72 12.99 3.82
CA SER A 63 5.38 13.36 5.09
C SER A 63 4.75 12.66 6.30
N GLY A 64 3.45 12.38 6.25
CA GLY A 64 2.73 11.66 7.31
C GLY A 64 2.79 10.13 7.16
N MET A 65 2.66 9.41 8.28
CA MET A 65 2.42 7.96 8.33
C MET A 65 1.01 7.63 8.83
N GLU A 66 0.05 8.53 8.67
CA GLU A 66 -1.34 8.33 9.11
C GLU A 66 -1.98 7.12 8.41
N TRP A 67 -1.73 6.98 7.10
CA TRP A 67 -2.11 5.82 6.30
C TRP A 67 -1.54 4.52 6.84
N ALA A 68 -0.34 4.54 7.43
CA ALA A 68 0.34 3.32 7.85
C ALA A 68 -0.44 2.61 8.97
N ARG A 69 -1.17 3.37 9.80
CA ARG A 69 -2.01 2.83 10.87
C ARG A 69 -3.27 2.12 10.36
N SER A 70 -3.72 2.43 9.15
CA SER A 70 -4.87 1.73 8.55
C SER A 70 -4.50 0.36 7.98
N ILE A 71 -3.20 0.15 7.70
CA ILE A 71 -2.67 -1.07 7.08
C ILE A 71 -2.35 -2.14 8.14
N ASP A 72 -1.62 -1.76 9.18
CA ASP A 72 -1.21 -2.65 10.27
C ASP A 72 -0.96 -1.81 11.54
N ARG A 73 -0.96 -2.45 12.71
CA ARG A 73 -0.48 -1.84 13.97
C ARG A 73 1.01 -1.57 13.95
N ARG A 74 1.79 -2.32 13.16
CA ARG A 74 3.25 -2.17 13.05
C ARG A 74 3.69 -2.21 11.58
N PRO A 75 3.28 -1.21 10.78
CA PRO A 75 3.65 -1.14 9.38
C PRO A 75 5.16 -0.94 9.27
N ARG A 76 5.77 -1.62 8.29
CA ARG A 76 7.16 -1.38 7.91
C ARG A 76 7.19 -0.75 6.52
N LEU A 77 7.49 0.53 6.45
CA LEU A 77 7.75 1.21 5.19
C LEU A 77 9.09 0.72 4.62
N ILE A 78 9.06 0.09 3.45
CA ILE A 78 10.27 -0.42 2.77
C ILE A 78 10.86 0.67 1.87
N ARG A 79 10.02 1.34 1.09
CA ARG A 79 10.41 2.36 0.12
C ARG A 79 9.26 3.36 -0.07
N ARG A 80 9.61 4.63 -0.28
CA ARG A 80 8.69 5.69 -0.70
C ARG A 80 9.37 6.46 -1.83
N GLN A 81 8.64 6.77 -2.88
CA GLN A 81 9.13 7.54 -4.02
C GLN A 81 8.07 8.54 -4.45
N ASP A 82 8.49 9.77 -4.74
CA ASP A 82 7.64 10.73 -5.44
C ASP A 82 7.71 10.42 -6.93
N ALA A 83 6.57 10.17 -7.56
CA ALA A 83 6.47 9.90 -8.98
C ALA A 83 6.34 11.22 -9.79
N LEU A 84 7.10 12.24 -9.42
CA LEU A 84 7.24 13.47 -10.20
C LEU A 84 8.52 13.39 -11.04
N ARG A 85 8.40 12.69 -12.18
CA ARG A 85 9.14 12.87 -13.46
C ARG A 85 9.13 11.56 -14.26
N MET A 86 8.14 11.43 -15.15
CA MET A 86 8.24 10.64 -16.37
C MET A 86 7.79 11.50 -17.56
N LEU A 87 8.37 12.70 -17.67
CA LEU A 87 8.46 13.51 -18.89
C LEU A 87 9.80 14.25 -18.84
#